data_AF-A0A4Q3CNK3-F1
#
_entry.id   AF-A0A4Q3CNK3-F1
#
_cell.length_a   1.000
_cell.length_b   1.000
_cell.length_c   1.000
_cell.angle_alpha   90.00
_cell.angle_beta   90.00
_cell.angle_gamma   90.00
#
_symmetry.space_group_name_H-M   'P 1'
#
loop_
_entity.id
_entity.type
_entity.pdbx_description
1 polymer ?
#
loop_
_entity_poly.entity_id
_entity_poly.type
_entity_poly.pdbx_seq_one_letter_code
_entity_poly.pdbx_strand_id
1 'polypeptide(L)'
;RTGDELSAIYRSADVFVFPSRTDTFGNVMIEAMASGLPVAAYPVTGPRDILTAACGAMDEDLALAVRQALTLDPAAARAHALGFTWSACAEIFLDTLVPVHRKLAAAA
;
A
#
# COMPACT_ATOMS: atom_id res chain seq x y z
N ARG A 1 5.30 -8.75 17.34
CA ARG A 1 6.36 -7.72 17.44
C ARG A 1 5.76 -6.41 16.92
N THR A 2 6.23 -5.24 17.36
CA THR A 2 5.70 -3.92 16.95
C THR A 2 6.82 -2.90 16.86
N GLY A 3 6.57 -1.75 16.21
CA GLY A 3 7.53 -0.64 16.13
C GLY A 3 8.87 -1.02 15.51
N ASP A 4 9.97 -0.59 16.13
CA ASP A 4 11.34 -0.79 15.62
C ASP A 4 11.69 -2.27 15.42
N GLU A 5 11.20 -3.15 16.29
CA GLU A 5 11.46 -4.60 16.16
C GLU A 5 10.81 -5.17 14.89
N LEU A 6 9.60 -4.71 14.56
CA LEU A 6 8.92 -5.13 13.33
C LEU A 6 9.63 -4.55 12.10
N SER A 7 10.04 -3.28 12.15
CA SER A 7 10.77 -2.63 11.05
C SER A 7 12.13 -3.31 10.79
N ALA A 8 12.84 -3.72 11.85
CA ALA A 8 14.08 -4.48 11.72
C ALA A 8 13.85 -5.85 11.05
N ILE A 9 12.74 -6.54 11.38
CA ILE A 9 12.38 -7.80 10.72
C ILE A 9 12.11 -7.57 9.23
N TYR A 10 11.32 -6.56 8.88
CA TYR A 10 11.12 -6.21 7.47
C TYR A 10 12.45 -5.95 6.78
N ARG A 11 13.27 -5.06 7.34
CA ARG A 11 14.55 -4.66 6.73
C ARG A 11 15.60 -5.78 6.64
N SER A 12 15.36 -6.93 7.27
CA SER A 12 16.22 -8.12 7.14
C SER A 12 16.00 -8.94 5.86
N ALA A 13 14.96 -8.61 5.08
CA ALA A 13 14.65 -9.25 3.80
C ALA A 13 14.96 -8.35 2.59
N ASP A 14 14.96 -8.93 1.38
CA ASP A 14 15.15 -8.19 0.12
C ASP A 14 13.82 -7.84 -0.58
N VAL A 15 12.78 -8.66 -0.38
CA VAL A 15 11.44 -8.48 -0.99
C VAL A 15 10.36 -8.91 0.01
N PHE A 16 9.26 -8.17 0.03
CA PHE A 16 8.04 -8.60 0.70
C PHE A 16 7.07 -9.25 -0.28
N VAL A 17 6.62 -10.47 0.02
CA VAL A 17 5.64 -11.17 -0.81
C VAL A 17 4.26 -11.00 -0.18
N PHE A 18 3.32 -10.48 -0.96
CA PHE A 18 1.92 -10.31 -0.59
C PHE A 18 1.03 -11.28 -1.39
N PRO A 19 0.86 -12.53 -0.92
CA PRO A 19 0.15 -13.58 -1.65
C PRO A 19 -1.38 -13.52 -1.46
N SER A 20 -1.93 -12.34 -1.13
CA SER A 20 -3.38 -12.20 -0.98
C SER A 20 -4.05 -11.78 -2.28
N ARG A 21 -5.18 -12.42 -2.61
CA ARG A 21 -6.07 -12.01 -3.70
C ARG A 21 -7.16 -11.03 -3.23
N THR A 22 -7.35 -10.91 -1.92
CA THR A 22 -8.40 -10.08 -1.30
C THR A 22 -7.83 -9.37 -0.09
N ASP A 23 -7.84 -8.05 -0.13
CA ASP A 23 -7.44 -7.20 1.00
C ASP A 23 -8.26 -5.91 0.95
N THR A 24 -8.40 -5.25 2.09
CA THR A 24 -9.14 -3.99 2.18
C THR A 24 -8.34 -2.83 1.56
N PHE A 25 -7.05 -2.71 1.87
CA PHE A 25 -6.23 -1.62 1.37
C PHE A 25 -4.79 -2.06 1.14
N GLY A 26 -4.17 -2.75 2.11
CA GLY A 26 -2.81 -3.25 1.98
C GLY A 26 -1.79 -2.50 2.83
N ASN A 27 -2.16 -2.10 4.06
CA ASN A 27 -1.26 -1.41 4.99
C ASN A 27 0.09 -2.13 5.17
N VAL A 28 0.08 -3.47 5.19
CA VAL A 28 1.31 -4.27 5.30
C VAL A 28 2.26 -4.11 4.10
N MET A 29 1.74 -3.82 2.90
CA MET A 29 2.57 -3.48 1.75
C MET A 29 3.22 -2.11 1.93
N ILE A 30 2.48 -1.14 2.47
CA ILE A 30 3.00 0.20 2.76
C ILE A 30 4.07 0.13 3.86
N GLU A 31 3.86 -0.65 4.93
CA GLU A 31 4.84 -0.87 6.00
C GLU A 31 6.14 -1.52 5.49
N ALA A 32 6.00 -2.53 4.62
CA ALA A 32 7.14 -3.18 3.98
C ALA A 32 7.94 -2.19 3.11
N MET A 33 7.26 -1.45 2.22
CA MET A 33 7.88 -0.44 1.38
C MET A 33 8.53 0.68 2.21
N ALA A 34 7.89 1.16 3.28
CA ALA A 34 8.46 2.16 4.19
C ALA A 34 9.74 1.67 4.88
N SER A 35 9.85 0.36 5.11
CA SER A 35 11.06 -0.30 5.62
C SER A 35 12.15 -0.50 4.56
N GLY A 36 11.84 -0.24 3.28
CA GLY A 36 12.73 -0.34 2.13
C GLY A 36 12.57 -1.61 1.31
N LEU A 37 11.48 -2.34 1.43
CA LEU A 37 11.24 -3.57 0.66
C LEU A 37 10.36 -3.31 -0.55
N PRO A 38 10.84 -3.61 -1.77
CA PRO A 38 9.96 -3.80 -2.91
C PRO A 38 8.95 -4.94 -2.65
N VAL A 39 7.76 -4.82 -3.24
CA VAL A 39 6.65 -5.77 -3.02
C VAL A 39 6.39 -6.64 -4.25
N ALA A 40 6.20 -7.94 -4.04
CA ALA A 40 5.69 -8.87 -5.04
C ALA A 40 4.26 -9.30 -4.67
N ALA A 41 3.30 -9.15 -5.58
CA ALA A 41 1.88 -9.41 -5.29
C ALA A 41 1.10 -9.97 -6.48
N TYR A 42 -0.15 -10.37 -6.26
CA TYR A 42 -1.09 -10.67 -7.35
C TYR A 42 -1.64 -9.38 -7.99
N PRO A 43 -1.98 -9.38 -9.30
CA PRO A 43 -2.51 -8.20 -10.00
C PRO A 43 -4.01 -7.99 -9.72
N VAL A 44 -4.38 -7.83 -8.46
CA VAL A 44 -5.76 -7.56 -7.98
C VAL A 44 -5.90 -6.13 -7.46
N THR A 45 -7.12 -5.70 -7.13
CA THR A 45 -7.44 -4.30 -6.78
C THR A 45 -6.48 -3.67 -5.76
N GLY A 46 -6.28 -4.29 -4.58
CA GLY A 46 -5.41 -3.72 -3.54
C GLY A 46 -3.98 -3.40 -4.00
N PRO A 47 -3.20 -4.40 -4.49
CA PRO A 47 -1.87 -4.15 -5.04
C PRO A 47 -1.85 -3.18 -6.23
N ARG A 48 -2.88 -3.15 -7.09
CA ARG A 48 -2.97 -2.19 -8.20
C ARG A 48 -3.13 -0.74 -7.74
N ASP A 49 -3.83 -0.53 -6.62
CA ASP A 49 -4.08 0.79 -6.08
C ASP A 49 -2.86 1.36 -5.32
N ILE A 50 -1.96 0.48 -4.86
CA ILE A 50 -0.80 0.86 -4.06
C ILE A 50 0.51 0.80 -4.85
N LEU A 51 0.75 -0.24 -5.65
CA LEU A 51 2.04 -0.52 -6.25
C LEU A 51 2.21 0.19 -7.59
N THR A 52 3.40 0.71 -7.82
CA THR A 52 3.88 1.17 -9.11
C THR A 52 5.01 0.27 -9.58
N ALA A 53 5.37 0.34 -10.86
CA ALA A 53 6.49 -0.42 -11.42
C ALA A 53 7.85 -0.09 -10.77
N ALA A 54 7.95 1.03 -10.03
CA ALA A 54 9.16 1.43 -9.32
C ALA A 54 9.28 0.83 -7.91
N CYS A 55 8.17 0.40 -7.30
CA CYS A 55 8.13 -0.06 -5.91
C CYS A 55 7.60 -1.49 -5.73
N GLY A 56 7.05 -2.09 -6.78
CA GLY A 56 6.61 -3.48 -6.74
C GLY A 56 6.39 -4.09 -8.10
N ALA A 57 6.16 -5.40 -8.09
CA ALA A 57 5.86 -6.21 -9.25
C ALA A 57 4.61 -7.06 -8.98
N MET A 58 3.80 -7.25 -10.02
CA MET A 58 2.56 -8.00 -9.92
C MET A 58 2.48 -9.05 -11.04
N ASP A 59 2.18 -10.29 -10.66
CA ASP A 59 2.02 -11.40 -11.61
C ASP A 59 1.09 -12.47 -11.01
N GLU A 60 0.42 -13.25 -11.85
CA GLU A 60 -0.35 -14.42 -11.39
C GLU A 60 0.57 -15.56 -10.92
N ASP A 61 1.82 -15.58 -11.38
CA ASP A 61 2.93 -16.37 -10.81
C ASP A 61 3.76 -15.50 -9.87
N LEU A 62 3.57 -15.67 -8.56
CA LEU A 62 4.34 -14.93 -7.55
C LEU A 62 5.86 -15.13 -7.68
N ALA A 63 6.33 -16.24 -8.24
CA ALA A 63 7.77 -16.43 -8.45
C ALA A 63 8.30 -15.45 -9.51
N LEU A 64 7.52 -15.13 -10.55
CA LEU A 64 7.87 -14.08 -11.52
C LEU A 64 7.85 -12.70 -10.85
N ALA A 65 6.79 -12.40 -10.09
CA ALA A 65 6.69 -11.14 -9.35
C ALA A 65 7.87 -10.94 -8.38
N VAL A 66 8.27 -11.98 -7.65
CA VAL A 66 9.44 -11.93 -6.74
C VAL A 66 10.72 -11.64 -7.51
N ARG A 67 10.98 -12.34 -8.62
CA ARG A 67 12.18 -12.09 -9.44
C ARG A 67 12.25 -10.66 -9.97
N GLN A 68 11.11 -10.09 -10.35
CA GLN A 68 11.04 -8.70 -10.80
C GLN A 68 11.24 -7.73 -9.63
N ALA A 69 10.56 -7.94 -8.50
CA ALA A 69 10.70 -7.10 -7.32
C ALA A 69 12.14 -7.04 -6.80
N LEU A 70 12.89 -8.15 -6.88
CA LEU A 70 14.32 -8.22 -6.52
C LEU A 70 15.22 -7.31 -7.36
N THR A 71 14.76 -6.82 -8.52
CA THR A 71 15.53 -5.90 -9.37
C THR A 71 15.23 -4.43 -9.12
N LEU A 72 14.25 -4.13 -8.26
CA LEU A 72 13.79 -2.76 -7.99
C LEU A 72 14.68 -2.07 -6.95
N ASP A 73 14.64 -0.73 -6.95
CA ASP A 73 15.37 0.09 -5.99
C ASP A 73 14.62 0.18 -4.64
N PRO A 74 15.21 -0.31 -3.53
CA PRO A 74 14.67 -0.12 -2.17
C PRO A 74 14.32 1.33 -1.82
N ALA A 75 15.10 2.29 -2.32
CA ALA A 75 14.87 3.70 -2.04
C ALA A 75 13.62 4.23 -2.75
N ALA A 76 13.33 3.74 -3.97
CA ALA A 76 12.10 4.08 -4.68
C ALA A 76 10.86 3.52 -3.96
N ALA A 77 10.93 2.28 -3.47
CA ALA A 77 9.86 1.70 -2.66
C ALA A 77 9.58 2.54 -1.40
N ARG A 78 10.63 2.91 -0.68
CA ARG A 78 10.50 3.77 0.50
C ARG A 78 9.95 5.15 0.17
N ALA A 79 10.47 5.80 -0.88
CA ALA A 79 10.00 7.12 -1.28
C ALA A 79 8.50 7.12 -1.61
N HIS A 80 8.03 6.08 -2.32
CA HIS A 80 6.61 5.90 -2.63
C HIS A 80 5.75 5.70 -1.37
N ALA A 81 6.20 4.85 -0.44
CA ALA A 81 5.49 4.58 0.81
C ALA A 81 5.29 5.83 1.68
N LEU A 82 6.26 6.75 1.68
CA LEU A 82 6.18 8.00 2.46
C LEU A 82 5.08 8.96 1.98
N GLY A 83 4.48 8.73 0.81
CA GLY A 83 3.28 9.43 0.36
C GLY A 83 1.99 8.97 1.06
N PHE A 84 1.96 7.74 1.56
CA PHE A 84 0.78 7.17 2.23
C PHE A 84 0.75 7.58 3.71
N THR A 85 0.28 8.81 3.96
CA THR A 85 0.19 9.37 5.31
C THR A 85 -1.26 9.52 5.77
N TRP A 86 -1.47 9.50 7.08
CA TRP A 86 -2.78 9.81 7.67
C TRP A 86 -3.29 11.20 7.30
N SER A 87 -2.38 12.18 7.19
CA SER A 87 -2.72 13.52 6.72
C SER A 87 -3.21 13.50 5.28
N ALA A 88 -2.51 12.81 4.37
CA ALA A 88 -2.96 12.67 2.98
C ALA A 88 -4.34 12.00 2.88
N CYS A 89 -4.59 10.95 3.67
CA CYS A 89 -5.91 10.32 3.75
C CYS A 89 -6.99 11.28 4.24
N ALA A 90 -6.69 12.10 5.27
CA ALA A 90 -7.63 13.08 5.80
C ALA A 90 -7.96 14.18 4.78
N GLU A 91 -6.96 14.68 4.05
CA GLU A 91 -7.17 15.66 2.98
C GLU A 91 -8.02 15.09 1.85
N ILE A 92 -7.72 13.87 1.36
CA ILE A 92 -8.54 13.19 0.34
C ILE A 92 -9.99 13.05 0.80
N PHE A 93 -10.19 12.67 2.07
CA PHE A 93 -11.52 12.55 2.65
C PHE A 93 -12.25 13.90 2.64
N LEU A 94 -11.62 14.97 3.13
CA LEU A 94 -12.19 16.32 3.18
C LEU A 94 -12.51 16.85 1.78
N ASP A 95 -11.62 16.66 0.81
CA ASP A 95 -11.78 17.11 -0.57
C ASP A 95 -12.91 16.38 -1.31
N THR A 96 -13.27 15.18 -0.86
CA THR A 96 -14.34 14.37 -1.45
C THR A 96 -15.71 14.64 -0.80
N LEU A 97 -15.78 15.42 0.28
CA LEU A 97 -17.05 15.74 0.93
C LEU A 97 -17.95 16.58 0.02
N VAL A 98 -19.22 16.20 -0.08
CA VAL A 98 -20.25 16.94 -0.80
C VAL A 98 -21.34 17.44 0.17
N PRO A 99 -21.96 18.61 -0.08
CA PRO A 99 -23.05 19.10 0.76
C PRO A 99 -24.21 18.10 0.83
N VAL A 100 -24.61 17.73 2.04
CA VAL A 100 -25.84 16.95 2.27
C VAL A 100 -27.00 17.91 2.48
N HIS A 101 -27.84 18.09 1.47
CA HIS A 101 -29.07 18.87 1.60
C HIS A 101 -30.14 18.06 2.34
N ARG A 102 -30.28 18.24 3.66
CA ARG A 102 -31.45 17.76 4.40
C ARG A 102 -32.67 18.60 4.02
N LYS A 103 -33.68 17.99 3.41
CA LYS A 103 -35.05 18.51 3.52
C LYS A 103 -35.50 18.26 4.97
N LEU A 104 -35.56 19.32 5.78
CA LEU A 104 -36.32 19.26 7.03
C LEU A 104 -37.77 18.95 6.65
N ALA A 105 -38.25 17.74 6.97
CA ALA A 105 -39.66 17.46 6.93
C ALA A 105 -40.32 18.39 7.94
N ALA A 106 -41.21 19.26 7.47
CA ALA A 106 -42.05 20.05 8.35
C ALA A 106 -42.86 19.07 9.21
N ALA A 107 -42.66 19.12 10.53
CA ALA A 107 -43.49 18.39 11.47
C ALA A 107 -44.93 18.92 11.32
N ALA A 108 -45.85 18.02 10.95
CA ALA A 108 -47.29 18.25 10.98
C ALA A 108 -47.85 17.89 12.35
#